data_AF-A0A3Q2P2M6-F1
#
_entry.id   AF-A0A3Q2P2M6-F1
#
_cell.length_a   1.000
_cell.length_b   1.000
_cell.length_c   1.000
_cell.angle_alpha   90.00
_cell.angle_beta   90.00
_cell.angle_gamma   90.00
#
_symmetry.space_group_name_H-M   'P 1'
#
loop_
_entity.id
_entity.type
_entity.pdbx_description
1 polymer ?
#
loop_
_entity_poly.entity_id
_entity_poly.type
_entity_poly.pdbx_seq_one_letter_code
_entity_poly.pdbx_strand_id
1 'polypeptide(L)'
;MDVFAFHLDRVLGLNRTIPAVSRKFGFLPDSQACQAVLWDASLYPEELAAGPATVSITWREYQNSLTQRCWLSNVNPKFNSGCSTIYHSEWSKLALFDFLLQIHNRLDPNCCGFRPRQEDGCAGPGRHAACKDPENVRLANIVQRQHDLRHLVFTNNKGFFDRNEDNLNFRLLEGIKEGLYELKSIQEFGGDSQGVASIWSQHTQMSLLNQRQYQKCLY
;
A
#
# COMPACT_ATOMS: atom_id res chain seq x y z
N MET A 1 -0.79 -9.49 8.61
CA MET A 1 -0.55 -8.08 8.20
C MET A 1 -1.81 -7.43 7.64
N ASP A 2 -2.61 -8.13 6.83
CA ASP A 2 -3.80 -7.52 6.21
C ASP A 2 -4.83 -7.00 7.22
N VAL A 3 -4.99 -7.67 8.37
CA VAL A 3 -5.86 -7.20 9.46
C VAL A 3 -5.42 -5.82 9.98
N PHE A 4 -4.11 -5.65 10.22
CA PHE A 4 -3.57 -4.37 10.68
C PHE A 4 -3.74 -3.28 9.62
N ALA A 5 -3.40 -3.61 8.37
CA ALA A 5 -3.59 -2.71 7.23
C ALA A 5 -5.06 -2.27 7.09
N PHE A 6 -6.00 -3.20 7.25
CA PHE A 6 -7.43 -2.92 7.22
C PHE A 6 -7.84 -1.93 8.31
N HIS A 7 -7.42 -2.15 9.56
CA HIS A 7 -7.75 -1.24 10.65
C HIS A 7 -7.10 0.14 10.48
N LEU A 8 -5.83 0.21 10.06
CA LEU A 8 -5.16 1.49 9.78
C LEU A 8 -5.88 2.28 8.67
N ASP A 9 -6.27 1.61 7.59
CA ASP A 9 -7.01 2.21 6.48
C ASP A 9 -8.34 2.85 6.93
N ARG A 10 -9.03 2.24 7.91
CA ARG A 10 -10.24 2.81 8.52
C ARG A 10 -9.93 4.01 9.42
N VAL A 11 -8.91 3.92 10.26
CA VAL A 11 -8.47 5.02 11.15
C VAL A 11 -8.05 6.25 10.34
N LEU A 12 -7.38 6.03 9.21
CA LEU A 12 -6.98 7.10 8.30
C LEU A 12 -8.13 7.62 7.40
N GLY A 13 -9.33 7.01 7.47
CA GLY A 13 -10.48 7.39 6.66
C GLY A 13 -10.34 7.12 5.16
N LEU A 14 -9.38 6.28 4.75
CA LEU A 14 -9.05 6.04 3.34
C LEU A 14 -10.09 5.15 2.66
N ASN A 15 -10.57 4.14 3.39
CA ASN A 15 -11.55 3.17 2.94
C ASN A 15 -11.18 2.42 1.64
N ARG A 16 -9.91 2.00 1.49
CA ARG A 16 -9.36 1.36 0.27
C ARG A 16 -8.93 -0.10 0.43
N THR A 17 -8.79 -0.61 1.65
CA THR A 17 -8.43 -2.02 1.89
C THR A 17 -9.63 -2.95 1.87
N ILE A 18 -9.37 -4.25 1.66
CA ILE A 18 -10.37 -5.31 1.77
C ILE A 18 -10.60 -5.64 3.25
N PRO A 19 -11.86 -5.89 3.69
CA PRO A 19 -12.14 -6.32 5.05
C PRO A 19 -11.31 -7.53 5.47
N ALA A 20 -10.65 -7.41 6.62
CA ALA A 20 -9.82 -8.48 7.17
C ALA A 20 -10.00 -8.56 8.68
N VAL A 21 -10.06 -9.80 9.20
CA VAL A 21 -10.22 -10.08 10.63
C VAL A 21 -9.22 -11.12 11.10
N SER A 22 -8.89 -11.10 12.40
CA SER A 22 -8.15 -12.17 13.06
C SER A 22 -9.14 -13.16 13.66
N ARG A 23 -9.05 -14.44 13.28
CA ARG A 23 -9.98 -15.48 13.74
C ARG A 23 -9.23 -16.73 14.17
N LYS A 24 -9.64 -17.28 15.31
CA LYS A 24 -9.27 -18.63 15.74
C LYS A 24 -10.29 -19.63 15.20
N PHE A 25 -9.82 -20.69 14.53
CA PHE A 25 -10.69 -21.71 13.95
C PHE A 25 -10.74 -22.92 14.88
N GLY A 26 -11.90 -23.14 15.52
CA GLY A 26 -12.05 -24.17 16.56
C GLY A 26 -11.85 -25.62 16.11
N PHE A 27 -11.82 -25.88 14.80
CA PHE A 27 -11.56 -27.20 14.23
C PHE A 27 -10.05 -27.52 14.08
N LEU A 28 -9.17 -26.55 14.33
CA LEU A 28 -7.72 -26.74 14.32
C LEU A 28 -7.22 -26.87 15.78
N PRO A 29 -6.72 -28.04 16.21
CA PRO A 29 -6.12 -28.21 17.53
C PRO A 29 -4.94 -27.24 17.70
N ASP A 30 -4.83 -26.59 18.86
CA ASP A 30 -3.81 -25.58 19.16
C ASP A 30 -3.71 -24.41 18.15
N SER A 31 -4.82 -24.10 17.44
CA SER A 31 -4.78 -23.08 16.40
C SER A 31 -4.45 -21.70 16.96
N GLN A 32 -3.38 -21.12 16.43
CA GLN A 32 -3.13 -19.70 16.53
C GLN A 32 -4.22 -18.93 15.77
N ALA A 33 -4.48 -17.68 16.17
CA ALA A 33 -5.36 -16.81 15.41
C ALA A 33 -4.77 -16.57 14.01
N CYS A 34 -5.56 -16.82 12.97
CA CYS A 34 -5.19 -16.63 11.57
C CYS A 34 -5.93 -15.44 10.97
N GLN A 35 -5.33 -14.81 9.96
CA GLN A 35 -6.00 -13.76 9.20
C GLN A 35 -7.04 -14.36 8.25
N ALA A 36 -8.25 -13.81 8.24
CA ALA A 36 -9.28 -14.07 7.26
C ALA A 36 -9.56 -12.78 6.51
N VAL A 37 -9.36 -12.78 5.19
CA VAL A 37 -9.61 -11.64 4.31
C VAL A 37 -10.87 -11.95 3.51
N LEU A 38 -11.80 -11.00 3.42
CA LEU A 38 -13.01 -11.15 2.63
C LEU A 38 -12.64 -11.40 1.17
N TRP A 39 -13.23 -12.43 0.57
CA TRP A 39 -13.10 -12.63 -0.87
C TRP A 39 -14.00 -11.64 -1.62
N ASP A 40 -13.44 -10.96 -2.61
CA ASP A 40 -14.10 -9.89 -3.34
C ASP A 40 -14.05 -10.14 -4.85
N ALA A 41 -15.16 -10.64 -5.38
CA ALA A 41 -15.30 -11.02 -6.78
C ALA A 41 -15.02 -9.86 -7.75
N SER A 42 -15.32 -8.61 -7.36
CA SER A 42 -15.22 -7.45 -8.26
C SER A 42 -13.78 -7.03 -8.57
N LEU A 43 -12.81 -7.64 -7.90
CA LEU A 43 -11.39 -7.50 -8.20
C LEU A 43 -10.94 -8.39 -9.35
N TYR A 44 -11.72 -9.41 -9.71
CA TYR A 44 -11.34 -10.41 -10.70
C TYR A 44 -12.10 -10.19 -12.01
N PRO A 45 -11.41 -10.20 -13.17
CA PRO A 45 -12.04 -10.35 -14.48
C PRO A 45 -13.00 -11.56 -14.52
N GLU A 46 -13.97 -11.56 -15.45
CA GLU A 46 -14.87 -12.73 -15.66
C GLU A 46 -14.10 -14.06 -15.79
N GLU A 47 -12.85 -13.99 -16.27
CA GLU A 47 -11.88 -15.07 -16.20
C GLU A 47 -11.09 -15.03 -14.88
N LEU A 48 -11.58 -15.73 -13.85
CA LEU A 48 -10.94 -15.90 -12.53
C LEU A 48 -9.46 -16.32 -12.60
N ALA A 49 -9.04 -17.00 -13.67
CA ALA A 49 -7.66 -17.45 -13.89
C ALA A 49 -6.68 -16.29 -14.17
N ALA A 50 -7.15 -15.12 -14.59
CA ALA A 50 -6.31 -13.97 -14.92
C ALA A 50 -5.79 -13.20 -13.69
N GLY A 51 -6.28 -13.54 -12.49
CA GLY A 51 -5.93 -12.84 -11.25
C GLY A 51 -6.61 -11.47 -11.13
N PRO A 52 -6.29 -10.67 -10.09
CA PRO A 52 -6.91 -9.36 -9.89
C PRO A 52 -6.62 -8.39 -11.05
N ALA A 53 -7.59 -7.51 -11.36
CA ALA A 53 -7.48 -6.45 -12.35
C ALA A 53 -6.37 -5.46 -11.95
N THR A 54 -5.16 -5.75 -12.45
CA THR A 54 -3.94 -5.01 -12.13
C THR A 54 -3.62 -4.04 -13.25
N VAL A 55 -3.40 -2.78 -12.89
CA VAL A 55 -2.99 -1.72 -13.80
C VAL A 55 -1.49 -1.82 -14.03
N SER A 56 -1.09 -1.97 -15.28
CA SER A 56 0.31 -2.10 -15.68
C SER A 56 0.88 -0.73 -16.06
N ILE A 57 1.53 -0.06 -15.10
CA ILE A 57 2.19 1.24 -15.32
C ILE A 57 3.63 1.22 -14.84
N THR A 58 4.43 2.11 -15.42
CA THR A 58 5.83 2.37 -15.06
C THR A 58 5.96 3.48 -14.02
N TRP A 59 7.13 3.57 -13.38
CA TRP A 59 7.47 4.69 -12.51
C TRP A 59 7.32 6.04 -13.21
N ARG A 60 7.76 6.14 -14.47
CA ARG A 60 7.61 7.35 -15.29
C ARG A 60 6.15 7.74 -15.48
N GLU A 61 5.28 6.79 -15.82
CA GLU A 61 3.84 7.05 -16.02
C GLU A 61 3.16 7.47 -14.70
N TYR A 62 3.54 6.85 -13.59
CA TYR A 62 3.10 7.27 -12.26
C TYR A 62 3.54 8.71 -11.93
N GLN A 63 4.82 9.04 -12.10
CA GLN A 63 5.34 10.38 -11.85
C GLN A 63 4.71 11.44 -12.78
N ASN A 64 4.44 11.07 -14.04
CA ASN A 64 3.68 11.90 -14.96
C ASN A 64 2.25 12.13 -14.47
N SER A 65 1.57 11.10 -13.96
CA SER A 65 0.23 11.21 -13.38
C SER A 65 0.19 12.19 -12.20
N LEU A 66 1.20 12.16 -11.34
CA LEU A 66 1.37 13.11 -10.25
C LEU A 66 1.59 14.54 -10.76
N THR A 67 2.50 14.71 -11.71
CA THR A 67 2.86 16.01 -12.28
C THR A 67 1.68 16.67 -12.99
N GLN A 68 0.88 15.89 -13.73
CA GLN A 68 -0.30 16.35 -14.44
C GLN A 68 -1.52 16.53 -13.54
N ARG A 69 -1.44 16.14 -12.25
CA ARG A 69 -2.56 16.23 -11.28
C ARG A 69 -3.85 15.62 -11.84
N CYS A 70 -3.75 14.42 -12.41
CA CYS A 70 -4.84 13.79 -13.16
C CYS A 70 -6.14 13.76 -12.34
N TRP A 71 -7.22 14.30 -12.91
CA TRP A 71 -8.56 14.32 -12.31
C TRP A 71 -8.66 15.04 -10.95
N LEU A 72 -7.70 15.90 -10.62
CA LEU A 72 -7.80 16.75 -9.44
C LEU A 72 -9.06 17.61 -9.52
N SER A 73 -9.85 17.63 -8.44
CA SER A 73 -11.14 18.34 -8.39
C SER A 73 -12.13 17.96 -9.51
N ASN A 74 -12.10 16.70 -9.98
CA ASN A 74 -12.92 16.20 -11.09
C ASN A 74 -12.71 16.94 -12.43
N VAL A 75 -11.60 17.65 -12.59
CA VAL A 75 -11.25 18.32 -13.85
C VAL A 75 -10.72 17.29 -14.84
N ASN A 76 -11.34 17.21 -16.02
CA ASN A 76 -10.89 16.31 -17.09
C ASN A 76 -9.46 16.69 -17.54
N PRO A 77 -8.52 15.73 -17.56
CA PRO A 77 -7.20 15.96 -18.11
C PRO A 77 -7.24 16.39 -19.57
N LYS A 78 -6.23 17.13 -20.01
CA LYS A 78 -6.05 17.47 -21.42
C LYS A 78 -5.88 16.19 -22.25
N PHE A 79 -6.41 16.18 -23.46
CA PHE A 79 -6.14 15.12 -24.42
C PHE A 79 -4.63 14.97 -24.63
N ASN A 80 -4.12 13.73 -24.63
CA ASN A 80 -2.69 13.37 -24.66
C ASN A 80 -1.85 13.76 -23.42
N SER A 81 -2.45 14.08 -22.27
CA SER A 81 -1.68 14.34 -21.04
C SER A 81 -1.00 13.11 -20.45
N GLY A 82 -1.27 11.90 -20.96
CA GLY A 82 -0.78 10.65 -20.38
C GLY A 82 -1.46 10.26 -19.06
N CYS A 83 -2.58 10.91 -18.71
CA CYS A 83 -3.35 10.55 -17.52
C CYS A 83 -4.05 9.20 -17.68
N SER A 84 -3.85 8.31 -16.70
CA SER A 84 -4.71 7.13 -16.50
C SER A 84 -6.08 7.56 -15.96
N THR A 85 -7.00 6.61 -15.77
CA THR A 85 -8.31 6.86 -15.14
C THR A 85 -8.25 7.11 -13.64
N ILE A 86 -7.08 6.91 -13.01
CA ILE A 86 -6.88 6.99 -11.55
C ILE A 86 -6.84 8.45 -11.11
N TYR A 87 -7.58 8.77 -10.04
CA TYR A 87 -7.56 10.10 -9.44
C TYR A 87 -6.23 10.40 -8.77
N HIS A 88 -5.75 11.64 -8.92
CA HIS A 88 -4.51 12.12 -8.30
C HIS A 88 -4.47 11.85 -6.80
N SER A 89 -5.58 12.07 -6.09
CA SER A 89 -5.68 11.83 -4.64
C SER A 89 -5.43 10.37 -4.26
N GLU A 90 -5.73 9.42 -5.14
CA GLU A 90 -5.55 7.99 -4.84
C GLU A 90 -4.06 7.62 -4.76
N TRP A 91 -3.22 8.28 -5.56
CA TRP A 91 -1.77 8.12 -5.45
C TRP A 91 -1.24 8.66 -4.11
N SER A 92 -1.72 9.83 -3.67
CA SER A 92 -1.35 10.40 -2.38
C SER A 92 -1.76 9.51 -1.21
N LYS A 93 -2.99 8.95 -1.26
CA LYS A 93 -3.48 7.99 -0.24
C LYS A 93 -2.63 6.73 -0.22
N LEU A 94 -2.32 6.17 -1.40
CA LEU A 94 -1.53 4.94 -1.52
C LEU A 94 -0.11 5.14 -1.00
N ALA A 95 0.57 6.19 -1.46
CA ALA A 95 1.94 6.48 -1.06
C ALA A 95 2.06 6.70 0.46
N LEU A 96 1.12 7.44 1.07
CA LEU A 96 1.08 7.59 2.52
C LEU A 96 0.88 6.26 3.24
N PHE A 97 -0.11 5.49 2.79
CA PHE A 97 -0.46 4.20 3.41
C PHE A 97 0.71 3.21 3.35
N ASP A 98 1.32 3.08 2.17
CA ASP A 98 2.48 2.22 1.93
C ASP A 98 3.71 2.72 2.71
N PHE A 99 3.92 4.03 2.84
CA PHE A 99 4.98 4.59 3.69
C PHE A 99 4.75 4.25 5.17
N LEU A 100 3.55 4.45 5.71
CA LEU A 100 3.25 4.14 7.12
C LEU A 100 3.39 2.65 7.44
N LEU A 101 2.99 1.78 6.51
CA LEU A 101 3.11 0.33 6.65
C LEU A 101 4.48 -0.22 6.23
N GLN A 102 5.36 0.62 5.67
CA GLN A 102 6.63 0.21 5.08
C GLN A 102 6.46 -0.86 3.97
N ILE A 103 5.42 -0.70 3.14
CA ILE A 103 5.16 -1.52 1.95
C ILE A 103 5.90 -0.89 0.77
N HIS A 104 7.13 -1.33 0.52
CA HIS A 104 7.99 -0.74 -0.52
C HIS A 104 7.79 -1.37 -1.90
N ASN A 105 7.43 -2.64 -1.97
CA ASN A 105 7.43 -3.42 -3.20
C ASN A 105 6.36 -3.01 -4.22
N ARG A 106 5.38 -2.19 -3.82
CA ARG A 106 4.30 -1.74 -4.70
C ARG A 106 4.78 -0.66 -5.67
N LEU A 107 5.32 0.44 -5.15
CA LEU A 107 5.84 1.55 -5.94
C LEU A 107 7.35 1.45 -6.24
N ASP A 108 8.08 0.61 -5.49
CA ASP A 108 9.51 0.38 -5.67
C ASP A 108 9.86 -1.13 -5.64
N PRO A 109 9.39 -1.92 -6.61
CA PRO A 109 9.54 -3.38 -6.61
C PRO A 109 11.00 -3.86 -6.70
N ASN A 110 11.93 -2.99 -7.12
CA ASN A 110 13.36 -3.29 -7.22
C ASN A 110 14.19 -2.70 -6.08
N CYS A 111 13.54 -2.07 -5.09
CA CYS A 111 14.17 -1.49 -3.91
C CYS A 111 15.26 -0.48 -4.23
N CYS A 112 14.96 0.46 -5.12
CA CYS A 112 15.88 1.52 -5.52
C CYS A 112 15.99 2.63 -4.47
N GLY A 113 14.98 2.81 -3.61
CA GLY A 113 14.91 3.90 -2.65
C GLY A 113 15.43 3.58 -1.24
N PHE A 114 15.93 2.37 -1.00
CA PHE A 114 16.45 1.96 0.32
C PHE A 114 17.41 0.77 0.19
N ARG A 115 18.10 0.40 1.27
CA ARG A 115 18.98 -0.78 1.31
C ARG A 115 18.16 -2.03 1.64
N PRO A 116 17.99 -2.98 0.69
CA PRO A 116 17.16 -4.16 0.91
C PRO A 116 17.81 -5.15 1.88
N ARG A 117 16.97 -5.80 2.69
CA ARG A 117 17.32 -6.94 3.56
C ARG A 117 17.10 -8.26 2.81
N GLN A 118 17.61 -9.37 3.32
CA GLN A 118 17.47 -10.67 2.64
C GLN A 118 16.00 -11.12 2.52
N GLU A 119 15.16 -10.74 3.49
CA GLU A 119 13.72 -10.98 3.50
C GLU A 119 12.94 -10.14 2.48
N ASP A 120 13.57 -9.12 1.88
CA ASP A 120 12.95 -8.28 0.88
C ASP A 120 12.94 -9.00 -0.47
N GLY A 121 11.76 -9.10 -1.09
CA GLY A 121 11.62 -9.82 -2.37
C GLY A 121 12.48 -9.28 -3.52
N CYS A 122 13.04 -8.08 -3.39
CA CYS A 122 13.94 -7.43 -4.33
C CYS A 122 15.44 -7.71 -4.07
N ALA A 123 15.81 -8.38 -2.97
CA ALA A 123 17.20 -8.69 -2.63
C ALA A 123 17.81 -9.81 -3.50
N GLY A 124 16.99 -10.47 -4.33
CA GLY A 124 17.45 -11.49 -5.25
C GLY A 124 18.44 -10.95 -6.32
N PRO A 125 19.33 -11.80 -6.86
CA PRO A 125 20.33 -11.39 -7.84
C PRO A 125 19.70 -10.67 -9.04
N GLY A 126 20.29 -9.56 -9.44
CA GLY A 126 19.90 -8.82 -10.65
C GLY A 126 18.63 -7.98 -10.56
N ARG A 127 17.79 -8.13 -9.52
CA ARG A 127 16.57 -7.30 -9.37
C ARG A 127 16.91 -5.82 -9.20
N HIS A 128 17.92 -5.53 -8.39
CA HIS A 128 18.40 -4.16 -8.19
C HIS A 128 19.09 -3.56 -9.44
N ALA A 129 19.44 -4.37 -10.46
CA ALA A 129 20.03 -3.84 -11.69
C ALA A 129 19.07 -2.93 -12.47
N ALA A 130 17.76 -3.13 -12.32
CA ALA A 130 16.72 -2.28 -12.90
C ALA A 130 16.74 -0.86 -12.34
N CYS A 131 17.37 -0.62 -11.18
CA CYS A 131 17.52 0.71 -10.61
C CYS A 131 18.49 1.62 -11.39
N LYS A 132 19.19 1.10 -12.41
CA LYS A 132 19.94 1.92 -13.39
C LYS A 132 19.02 2.71 -14.32
N ASP A 133 17.80 2.22 -14.53
CA ASP A 133 16.75 2.86 -15.34
C ASP A 133 15.41 2.79 -14.58
N PRO A 134 15.30 3.52 -13.45
CA PRO A 134 14.17 3.41 -12.54
C PRO A 134 12.86 3.88 -13.19
N GLU A 135 12.94 4.73 -14.21
CA GLU A 135 11.80 5.28 -14.95
C GLU A 135 10.97 4.20 -15.66
N ASN A 136 11.63 3.17 -16.16
CA ASN A 136 11.00 2.10 -16.94
C ASN A 136 10.60 0.88 -16.06
N VAL A 137 10.85 0.95 -14.75
CA VAL A 137 10.40 -0.07 -13.80
C VAL A 137 8.88 -0.06 -13.72
N ARG A 138 8.25 -1.21 -13.96
CA ARG A 138 6.81 -1.40 -13.74
C ARG A 138 6.52 -1.46 -12.25
N LEU A 139 5.45 -0.79 -11.84
CA LEU A 139 4.90 -0.90 -10.50
C LEU A 139 4.22 -2.27 -10.32
N ALA A 140 4.02 -2.69 -9.07
CA ALA A 140 3.38 -3.95 -8.73
C ALA A 140 2.11 -3.71 -7.91
N ASN A 141 1.14 -4.63 -7.99
CA ASN A 141 -0.05 -4.63 -7.12
C ASN A 141 -0.85 -3.30 -7.13
N ILE A 142 -0.95 -2.67 -8.30
CA ILE A 142 -1.85 -1.52 -8.53
C ILE A 142 -3.19 -2.09 -8.96
N VAL A 143 -4.15 -2.17 -8.04
CA VAL A 143 -5.41 -2.91 -8.26
C VAL A 143 -6.59 -1.95 -8.30
N GLN A 144 -7.55 -2.25 -9.17
CA GLN A 144 -8.83 -1.54 -9.32
C GLN A 144 -10.01 -2.52 -9.33
N ARG A 145 -11.21 -2.01 -9.14
CA ARG A 145 -12.44 -2.80 -9.35
C ARG A 145 -12.91 -2.62 -10.79
N GLN A 146 -13.48 -3.66 -11.38
CA GLN A 146 -14.00 -3.57 -12.75
C GLN A 146 -15.01 -2.42 -12.95
N HIS A 147 -15.86 -2.17 -11.94
CA HIS A 147 -16.88 -1.13 -11.97
C HIS A 147 -16.41 0.22 -11.40
N ASP A 148 -15.17 0.30 -10.92
CA ASP A 148 -14.58 1.52 -10.37
C ASP A 148 -13.08 1.60 -10.71
N LEU A 149 -12.81 2.13 -11.90
CA LEU A 149 -11.46 2.33 -12.45
C LEU A 149 -10.83 3.66 -12.00
N ARG A 150 -11.48 4.42 -11.11
CA ARG A 150 -10.96 5.72 -10.63
C ARG A 150 -10.25 5.59 -9.30
N HIS A 151 -10.67 4.62 -8.48
CA HIS A 151 -10.14 4.38 -7.15
C HIS A 151 -9.26 3.14 -7.09
N LEU A 152 -8.25 3.19 -6.23
CA LEU A 152 -7.32 2.09 -6.01
C LEU A 152 -7.81 1.21 -4.87
N VAL A 153 -7.56 -0.10 -4.99
CA VAL A 153 -7.79 -1.06 -3.91
C VAL A 153 -6.45 -1.47 -3.32
N PHE A 154 -6.29 -1.30 -2.01
CA PHE A 154 -5.04 -1.58 -1.32
C PHE A 154 -5.00 -3.05 -0.93
N THR A 155 -4.43 -3.87 -1.81
CA THR A 155 -4.20 -5.31 -1.60
C THR A 155 -2.73 -5.60 -1.36
N ASN A 156 -2.40 -6.83 -0.93
CA ASN A 156 -1.01 -7.29 -0.73
C ASN A 156 -0.26 -6.42 0.29
N ASN A 157 -0.90 -6.14 1.43
CA ASN A 157 -0.43 -5.15 2.41
C ASN A 157 0.60 -5.72 3.40
N LYS A 158 1.62 -6.40 2.88
CA LYS A 158 2.70 -6.99 3.69
C LYS A 158 3.71 -5.90 4.09
N GLY A 159 3.47 -5.29 5.24
CA GLY A 159 4.33 -4.26 5.83
C GLY A 159 5.55 -4.79 6.60
N PHE A 160 6.50 -3.90 6.89
CA PHE A 160 7.78 -4.17 7.55
C PHE A 160 8.15 -3.08 8.58
N PHE A 161 7.62 -3.18 9.80
CA PHE A 161 7.71 -2.13 10.83
C PHE A 161 9.03 -2.06 11.61
N ASP A 162 9.94 -2.99 11.37
CA ASP A 162 11.22 -3.12 12.06
C ASP A 162 12.37 -2.42 11.32
N ARG A 163 12.07 -1.59 10.31
CA ARG A 163 13.06 -0.79 9.61
C ARG A 163 13.49 0.42 10.43
N ASN A 164 14.79 0.69 10.41
CA ASN A 164 15.35 1.89 11.02
C ASN A 164 14.99 3.15 10.20
N GLU A 165 14.90 4.28 10.89
CA GLU A 165 14.57 5.59 10.31
C GLU A 165 15.59 6.02 9.25
N ASP A 166 16.85 5.63 9.41
CA ASP A 166 17.93 5.90 8.45
C ASP A 166 17.87 5.04 7.17
N ASN A 167 16.92 4.10 7.08
CA ASN A 167 16.75 3.19 5.95
C ASN A 167 15.28 3.06 5.51
N LEU A 168 14.50 4.14 5.66
CA LEU A 168 13.14 4.22 5.13
C LEU A 168 13.15 4.48 3.62
N ASN A 169 12.13 3.98 2.92
CA ASN A 169 11.98 4.21 1.49
C ASN A 169 11.24 5.53 1.21
N PHE A 170 11.97 6.65 1.27
CA PHE A 170 11.40 7.98 0.98
C PHE A 170 10.99 8.16 -0.48
N ARG A 171 11.50 7.33 -1.41
CA ARG A 171 11.10 7.34 -2.82
C ARG A 171 9.59 7.16 -2.98
N LEU A 172 8.92 6.44 -2.08
CA LEU A 172 7.46 6.27 -2.10
C LEU A 172 6.69 7.61 -2.06
N LEU A 173 7.28 8.63 -1.44
CA LEU A 173 6.69 9.96 -1.29
C LEU A 173 7.13 10.94 -2.41
N GLU A 174 7.98 10.50 -3.33
CA GLU A 174 8.49 11.36 -4.40
C GLU A 174 7.36 11.81 -5.32
N GLY A 175 7.26 13.13 -5.54
CA GLY A 175 6.21 13.76 -6.34
C GLY A 175 4.88 13.98 -5.60
N ILE A 176 4.71 13.44 -4.40
CA ILE A 176 3.52 13.65 -3.56
C ILE A 176 3.64 14.98 -2.84
N LYS A 177 2.95 16.01 -3.36
CA LYS A 177 3.00 17.38 -2.82
C LYS A 177 1.75 17.77 -2.04
N GLU A 178 0.62 17.15 -2.34
CA GLU A 178 -0.71 17.58 -1.91
C GLU A 178 -1.57 16.34 -1.59
N GLY A 179 -2.19 16.29 -0.40
CA GLY A 179 -3.04 15.16 -0.02
C GLY A 179 -3.15 14.86 1.49
N LEU A 180 -2.22 15.34 2.33
CA LEU A 180 -2.33 15.13 3.78
C LEU A 180 -3.38 16.04 4.43
N TYR A 181 -3.68 17.18 3.81
CA TYR A 181 -4.66 18.14 4.31
C TYR A 181 -6.11 17.83 3.90
N GLU A 182 -6.35 16.86 3.00
CA GLU A 182 -7.71 16.35 2.70
C GLU A 182 -8.07 15.16 3.60
N LEU A 183 -7.12 14.61 4.37
CA LEU A 183 -7.36 13.72 5.51
C LEU A 183 -7.94 14.48 6.73
N LYS A 184 -8.66 15.58 6.46
CA LYS A 184 -9.27 16.51 7.44
C LYS A 184 -10.20 15.82 8.44
N SER A 185 -10.67 14.62 8.15
CA SER A 185 -11.46 13.82 9.10
C SER A 185 -10.64 13.24 10.26
N ILE A 186 -9.31 13.22 10.20
CA ILE A 186 -8.47 12.78 11.34
C ILE A 186 -8.44 13.86 12.43
N GLN A 187 -8.64 15.13 12.06
CA GLN A 187 -8.64 16.25 13.03
C GLN A 187 -9.92 16.31 13.88
N GLU A 188 -10.99 15.63 13.46
CA GLU A 188 -12.24 15.53 14.24
C GLU A 188 -12.23 14.38 15.26
N PHE A 189 -11.23 13.50 15.25
CA PHE A 189 -11.11 12.38 16.21
C PHE A 189 -10.26 12.65 17.45
N GLY A 190 -9.90 13.90 17.71
CA GLY A 190 -9.32 14.31 18.99
C GLY A 190 -8.16 15.25 18.79
N GLY A 191 -8.38 16.53 19.08
CA GLY A 191 -7.31 17.48 19.21
C GLY A 191 -6.38 17.07 20.35
N ASP A 192 -5.24 16.49 20.00
CA ASP A 192 -3.96 16.81 20.61
C ASP A 192 -2.82 16.23 19.77
N SER A 193 -1.72 16.96 19.66
CA SER A 193 -0.44 16.50 19.07
C SER A 193 0.09 15.20 19.70
N GLN A 194 -0.53 14.74 20.79
CA GLN A 194 -0.30 13.45 21.44
C GLN A 194 -0.83 12.25 20.63
N GLY A 195 -1.82 12.42 19.74
CA GLY A 195 -2.40 11.30 18.96
C GLY A 195 -1.46 10.72 17.91
N VAL A 196 -0.74 11.59 17.19
CA VAL A 196 0.29 11.16 16.22
C VAL A 196 1.48 10.55 16.97
N ALA A 197 1.92 11.16 18.07
CA ALA A 197 2.97 10.60 18.93
C ALA A 197 2.56 9.26 19.57
N SER A 198 1.27 9.05 19.86
CA SER A 198 0.71 7.77 20.32
C SER A 198 0.77 6.71 19.22
N ILE A 199 0.55 7.06 17.96
CA ILE A 199 0.71 6.13 16.83
C ILE A 199 2.18 5.70 16.70
N TRP A 200 3.13 6.64 16.82
CA TRP A 200 4.56 6.32 16.87
C TRP A 200 4.95 5.49 18.10
N SER A 201 4.36 5.76 19.28
CA SER A 201 4.61 4.99 20.51
C SER A 201 4.04 3.57 20.46
N GLN A 202 2.85 3.38 19.90
CA GLN A 202 2.23 2.08 19.66
C GLN A 202 2.98 1.28 18.57
N HIS A 203 3.54 1.95 17.56
CA HIS A 203 4.40 1.35 16.55
C HIS A 203 5.64 0.68 17.17
N THR A 204 6.29 1.34 18.13
CA THR A 204 7.46 0.80 18.86
C THR A 204 7.10 -0.37 19.78
N GLN A 205 5.89 -0.42 20.33
CA GLN A 205 5.43 -1.57 21.13
C GLN A 205 5.01 -2.78 20.28
N MET A 206 4.44 -2.57 19.09
CA MET A 206 4.04 -3.65 18.19
C MET A 206 5.21 -4.35 17.49
N SER A 207 6.33 -3.67 17.28
CA SER A 207 7.54 -4.28 16.69
C SER A 207 8.09 -5.43 17.54
N LEU A 208 7.92 -5.37 18.86
CA LEU A 208 8.38 -6.40 19.81
C LEU A 208 7.46 -7.63 19.89
N LEU A 209 6.18 -7.50 19.55
CA LEU A 209 5.19 -8.59 19.64
C LEU A 209 5.11 -9.46 18.37
N ASN A 210 5.52 -8.93 17.21
CA ASN A 210 5.26 -9.56 15.91
C ASN A 210 6.27 -10.63 15.46
N GLN A 211 7.44 -10.75 16.10
CA GLN A 211 8.49 -11.67 15.63
C GLN A 211 8.23 -13.17 15.92
N ARG A 212 7.15 -13.56 16.63
CA ARG A 212 6.91 -14.97 17.02
C ARG A 212 5.73 -15.68 16.33
N GLN A 213 4.95 -15.03 15.46
CA GLN A 213 3.61 -15.55 15.10
C GLN A 213 3.38 -16.06 13.66
N TYR A 214 4.37 -16.07 12.77
CA TYR A 214 4.09 -16.15 11.32
C TYR A 214 4.27 -17.50 10.61
N GLN A 215 4.17 -18.65 11.29
CA GLN A 215 4.58 -19.93 10.65
C GLN A 215 3.55 -21.06 10.56
N LYS A 216 2.25 -20.86 10.84
CA LYS A 216 1.28 -21.99 10.85
C LYS A 216 -0.04 -21.83 10.09
N CYS A 217 -0.31 -20.73 9.37
CA CYS A 217 -1.61 -20.55 8.69
C CYS A 217 -1.59 -20.86 7.17
N LEU A 218 -0.58 -21.59 6.67
CA LEU A 218 -0.45 -21.97 5.24
C LEU A 218 -0.47 -23.49 4.98
N TYR A 219 -1.00 -24.27 5.92
CA TYR A 219 -1.31 -25.69 5.68
C TYR A 219 -2.80 -25.86 5.41
#